data_AF-A0A3M1QRM7-F1
#
_entry.id   AF-A0A3M1QRM7-F1
#
_cell.length_a   1.000
_cell.length_b   1.000
_cell.length_c   1.000
_cell.angle_alpha   90.00
_cell.angle_beta   90.00
_cell.angle_gamma   90.00
#
_symmetry.space_group_name_H-M   'P 1'
#
loop_
_entity.id
_entity.type
_entity.pdbx_description
1 polymer ?
#
loop_
_entity_poly.entity_id
_entity_poly.type
_entity_poly.pdbx_seq_one_letter_code
_entity_poly.pdbx_strand_id
1 'polypeptide(L)'
;DPTFGVGTTSFTINSGGALFQVGPDVNSNLQVNIGVRSVVASRLGNNAVGFLSQIQTGGPFSLIKNEAGQAQKIVDEALNQISRLRGRLGAFEKNTLDTNVNQLGITMENLMSAESVIRDADFATETSNLTRNQILVNAGTSVLALAQQTPQSILSLLG
;
A
#
# COMPACT_ATOMS: atom_id res chain seq x y z
N ASP A 1 14.41 -19.28 1.21
CA ASP A 1 13.19 -19.86 0.64
C ASP A 1 12.78 -19.00 -0.56
N PRO A 2 12.95 -19.46 -1.81
CA PRO A 2 12.93 -18.63 -3.02
C PRO A 2 11.53 -18.49 -3.65
N THR A 3 10.45 -18.74 -2.90
CA THR A 3 9.09 -18.89 -3.44
C THR A 3 8.24 -17.62 -3.39
N PHE A 4 8.87 -16.44 -3.34
CA PHE A 4 8.18 -15.18 -3.62
C PHE A 4 8.40 -14.81 -5.10
N GLY A 5 7.39 -14.99 -5.95
CA GLY A 5 7.28 -14.18 -7.18
C GLY A 5 7.10 -14.85 -8.55
N VAL A 6 6.83 -16.16 -8.66
CA VAL A 6 6.67 -16.81 -10.00
C VAL A 6 5.50 -17.80 -10.12
N GLY A 7 4.51 -17.72 -9.23
CA GLY A 7 3.24 -18.41 -9.44
C GLY A 7 2.32 -17.60 -10.35
N THR A 8 2.02 -18.10 -11.55
CA THR A 8 0.90 -17.56 -12.35
C THR A 8 -0.41 -17.86 -11.63
N THR A 9 -0.90 -16.91 -10.84
CA THR A 9 -2.24 -16.99 -10.27
C THR A 9 -3.25 -16.68 -11.37
N SER A 10 -3.97 -17.71 -11.84
CA SER A 10 -5.07 -17.50 -12.77
C SER A 10 -6.23 -16.84 -12.02
N PHE A 11 -6.37 -15.54 -12.20
CA PHE A 11 -7.49 -14.78 -11.67
C PHE A 11 -8.69 -14.95 -12.61
N THR A 12 -9.66 -15.78 -12.22
CA THR A 12 -10.89 -16.00 -13.00
C THR A 12 -12.01 -15.14 -12.40
N ILE A 13 -12.42 -14.07 -13.09
CA ILE A 13 -13.58 -13.25 -12.68
C ILE A 13 -14.86 -13.98 -13.08
N ASN A 14 -15.37 -14.84 -12.20
CA ASN A 14 -16.62 -15.60 -12.42
C ASN A 14 -17.90 -14.76 -12.27
N SER A 15 -17.83 -13.44 -12.46
CA SER A 15 -18.74 -12.42 -11.92
C SER A 15 -18.40 -12.04 -10.47
N GLY A 16 -18.48 -10.75 -10.13
CA GLY A 16 -18.19 -10.23 -8.79
C GLY A 16 -17.10 -9.15 -8.74
N GLY A 17 -16.23 -9.09 -9.76
CA GLY A 17 -15.20 -8.07 -9.86
C GLY A 17 -13.83 -8.46 -9.31
N ALA A 18 -12.95 -7.47 -9.13
CA ALA A 18 -11.64 -7.64 -8.52
C ALA A 18 -11.74 -7.65 -6.98
N LEU A 19 -11.00 -8.56 -6.35
CA LEU A 19 -10.88 -8.63 -4.90
C LEU A 19 -9.63 -7.86 -4.46
N PHE A 20 -9.80 -6.91 -3.56
CA PHE A 20 -8.73 -6.10 -3.00
C PHE A 20 -8.49 -6.48 -1.54
N GLN A 21 -7.22 -6.67 -1.18
CA GLN A 21 -6.76 -6.84 0.19
C GLN A 21 -6.44 -5.45 0.77
N VAL A 22 -7.11 -5.09 1.86
CA VAL A 22 -7.20 -3.74 2.46
C VAL A 22 -6.56 -3.73 3.86
N GLY A 23 -5.85 -4.80 4.21
CA GLY A 23 -5.20 -4.91 5.50
C GLY A 23 -4.10 -5.95 5.49
N PRO A 24 -3.27 -5.97 6.54
CA PRO A 24 -2.08 -6.83 6.60
C PRO A 24 -2.43 -8.33 6.68
N ASP A 25 -3.59 -8.67 7.24
CA ASP A 25 -4.03 -10.05 7.40
C ASP A 25 -5.01 -10.47 6.32
N VAL A 26 -4.78 -11.64 5.70
CA VAL A 26 -5.66 -12.21 4.66
C VAL A 26 -6.90 -12.82 5.31
N ASN A 27 -7.84 -11.97 5.69
CA ASN A 27 -9.15 -12.37 6.24
C ASN A 27 -10.30 -11.67 5.48
N SER A 28 -11.49 -12.26 5.55
CA SER A 28 -12.67 -11.77 4.83
C SER A 28 -13.14 -10.37 5.25
N ASN A 29 -12.74 -9.90 6.44
CA ASN A 29 -13.13 -8.59 6.96
C ASN A 29 -12.24 -7.47 6.40
N LEU A 30 -11.04 -7.81 5.92
CA LEU A 30 -10.07 -6.88 5.33
C LEU A 30 -9.99 -7.02 3.81
N GLN A 31 -11.07 -7.52 3.21
CA GLN A 31 -11.18 -7.85 1.80
C GLN A 31 -12.41 -7.19 1.20
N VAL A 32 -12.21 -6.45 0.11
CA VAL A 32 -13.29 -5.72 -0.56
C VAL A 32 -13.37 -6.12 -2.03
N ASN A 33 -14.57 -6.50 -2.47
CA ASN A 33 -14.84 -6.88 -3.86
C ASN A 33 -15.44 -5.71 -4.64
N ILE A 34 -14.89 -5.42 -5.82
CA ILE A 34 -15.42 -4.40 -6.71
C ILE A 34 -15.57 -4.90 -8.14
N GLY A 35 -16.84 -4.99 -8.56
CA GLY A 35 -17.22 -5.40 -9.91
C GLY A 35 -17.90 -4.29 -10.68
N VAL A 36 -17.38 -4.01 -11.87
CA VAL A 36 -18.02 -3.17 -12.86
C VAL A 36 -18.84 -4.06 -13.78
N ARG A 37 -20.17 -3.91 -13.71
CA ARG A 37 -21.06 -4.57 -14.67
C ARG A 37 -20.92 -3.88 -16.02
N SER A 38 -21.09 -4.63 -17.09
CA SER A 38 -21.05 -4.09 -18.45
C SER A 38 -22.08 -2.95 -18.63
N VAL A 39 -21.62 -1.85 -19.21
CA VAL A 39 -22.37 -0.60 -19.45
C VAL A 39 -22.72 -0.41 -20.92
N VAL A 40 -22.72 -1.49 -21.70
CA VAL A 40 -23.18 -1.43 -23.09
C VAL A 40 -24.68 -1.12 -23.14
N ALA A 41 -25.13 -0.46 -24.20
CA ALA A 41 -26.52 -0.03 -24.37
C ALA A 41 -27.54 -1.18 -24.27
N SER A 42 -27.15 -2.42 -24.59
CA SER A 42 -28.00 -3.61 -24.46
C SER A 42 -28.14 -4.14 -23.02
N ARG A 43 -27.32 -3.64 -22.08
CA ARG A 43 -27.35 -4.05 -20.65
C ARG A 43 -27.74 -2.92 -19.70
N LEU A 44 -27.90 -1.70 -20.20
CA LEU A 44 -28.38 -0.56 -19.44
C LEU A 44 -29.90 -0.43 -19.59
N GLY A 45 -30.61 -0.50 -18.45
CA GLY A 45 -32.07 -0.63 -18.40
C GLY A 45 -32.49 -1.91 -17.69
N ASN A 46 -33.75 -2.32 -17.85
CA ASN A 46 -34.29 -3.55 -17.27
C ASN A 46 -35.49 -4.07 -18.08
N ASN A 47 -35.97 -5.28 -17.77
CA ASN A 47 -37.08 -5.90 -18.51
C ASN A 47 -38.43 -5.18 -18.34
N ALA A 48 -38.59 -4.36 -17.30
CA ALA A 48 -39.85 -3.65 -17.04
C ALA A 48 -39.96 -2.34 -17.83
N VAL A 49 -38.85 -1.62 -18.01
CA VAL A 49 -38.79 -0.32 -18.69
C VAL A 49 -38.27 -0.45 -20.12
N GLY A 50 -37.36 -1.39 -20.37
CA GLY A 50 -36.62 -1.56 -21.62
C GLY A 50 -35.14 -1.25 -21.46
N PHE A 51 -34.39 -1.46 -22.54
CA PHE A 51 -32.94 -1.25 -22.60
C PHE A 51 -32.59 -0.11 -23.56
N LEU A 52 -31.46 0.57 -23.31
CA LEU A 52 -31.01 1.71 -24.11
C LEU A 52 -30.87 1.38 -25.60
N SER A 53 -30.44 0.15 -25.92
CA SER A 53 -30.35 -0.37 -27.30
C SER A 53 -31.68 -0.38 -28.07
N GLN A 54 -32.82 -0.32 -27.37
CA GLN A 54 -34.15 -0.36 -27.98
C GLN A 54 -34.68 1.01 -28.44
N ILE A 55 -33.98 2.10 -28.09
CA ILE A 55 -34.30 3.47 -28.51
C ILE A 55 -33.76 3.77 -29.92
N GLN A 56 -32.83 2.95 -30.42
CA GLN A 56 -32.23 3.13 -31.74
C GLN A 56 -33.29 3.19 -32.85
N THR A 57 -32.97 3.88 -33.94
CA THR A 57 -33.82 3.92 -35.14
C THR A 57 -34.16 2.50 -35.61
N GLY A 58 -35.46 2.23 -35.80
CA GLY A 58 -35.97 0.90 -36.15
C GLY A 58 -36.27 -0.01 -34.94
N GLY A 59 -35.84 0.38 -33.72
CA GLY A 59 -36.15 -0.30 -32.47
C GLY A 59 -37.62 -0.19 -32.03
N PRO A 60 -38.02 -0.93 -30.98
CA PRO A 60 -39.39 -0.90 -30.48
C PRO A 60 -39.75 0.43 -29.81
N PHE A 61 -38.78 1.12 -29.18
CA PHE A 61 -38.98 2.41 -28.50
C PHE A 61 -38.27 3.56 -29.23
N SER A 62 -38.21 3.46 -30.56
CA SER A 62 -37.61 4.48 -31.42
C SER A 62 -38.36 5.80 -31.32
N LEU A 63 -37.64 6.93 -31.21
CA LEU A 63 -38.23 8.27 -31.14
C LEU A 63 -39.10 8.62 -32.36
N ILE A 64 -38.77 8.06 -33.52
CA ILE A 64 -39.54 8.21 -34.77
C ILE A 64 -40.95 7.61 -34.67
N LYS A 65 -41.18 6.66 -33.76
CA LYS A 65 -42.49 6.03 -33.51
C LYS A 65 -43.34 6.78 -32.47
N ASN A 66 -42.93 7.98 -32.08
CA ASN A 66 -43.58 8.80 -31.04
C ASN A 66 -43.58 8.16 -29.62
N GLU A 67 -42.64 7.23 -29.36
CA GLU A 67 -42.46 6.55 -28.07
C GLU A 67 -41.54 7.33 -27.11
N ALA A 68 -41.52 8.65 -27.20
CA ALA A 68 -40.58 9.51 -26.47
C ALA A 68 -40.68 9.36 -24.94
N GLY A 69 -41.90 9.16 -24.41
CA GLY A 69 -42.11 8.96 -22.97
C GLY A 69 -41.49 7.67 -22.44
N GLN A 70 -41.55 6.58 -23.22
CA GLN A 70 -40.91 5.32 -22.83
C GLN A 70 -39.39 5.40 -23.00
N ALA A 71 -38.92 6.00 -24.09
CA ALA A 71 -37.50 6.25 -24.31
C ALA A 71 -36.87 7.08 -23.18
N GLN A 72 -37.57 8.11 -22.68
CA GLN A 72 -37.11 8.91 -21.55
C GLN A 72 -36.95 8.05 -20.28
N LYS A 73 -37.94 7.23 -19.94
CA LYS A 73 -37.86 6.32 -18.78
C LYS A 73 -36.68 5.36 -18.88
N ILE A 74 -36.40 4.83 -20.08
CA ILE A 74 -35.25 3.94 -20.32
C ILE A 74 -33.93 4.70 -20.08
N VAL A 75 -33.82 5.94 -20.57
CA VAL A 75 -32.63 6.78 -20.35
C VAL A 75 -32.45 7.09 -18.86
N ASP A 76 -33.53 7.46 -18.16
CA ASP A 76 -33.49 7.76 -16.72
C ASP A 76 -33.03 6.54 -15.90
N GLU A 77 -33.54 5.35 -16.21
CA GLU A 77 -33.10 4.11 -15.57
C GLU A 77 -31.63 3.82 -15.87
N ALA A 78 -31.20 3.94 -17.13
CA ALA A 78 -29.80 3.76 -17.50
C ALA A 78 -28.87 4.75 -16.78
N LEU A 79 -29.27 6.03 -16.68
CA LEU A 79 -28.53 7.05 -15.94
C LEU A 79 -28.46 6.72 -14.45
N ASN A 80 -29.56 6.28 -13.84
CA ASN A 80 -29.57 5.85 -12.44
C ASN A 80 -28.62 4.67 -12.20
N GLN A 81 -28.58 3.69 -13.10
CA GLN A 81 -27.65 2.57 -13.02
C GLN A 81 -26.18 3.02 -13.11
N ILE A 82 -25.85 3.90 -14.04
CA ILE A 82 -24.49 4.46 -14.19
C ILE A 82 -24.12 5.31 -12.97
N SER A 83 -25.03 6.15 -12.49
CA SER A 83 -24.77 7.01 -11.32
C SER A 83 -24.57 6.20 -10.05
N ARG A 84 -25.33 5.11 -9.84
CA ARG A 84 -25.09 4.16 -8.75
C ARG A 84 -23.74 3.47 -8.89
N LEU A 85 -23.36 3.05 -10.10
CA LEU A 85 -22.05 2.47 -10.35
C LEU A 85 -20.93 3.45 -10.00
N ARG A 86 -20.99 4.70 -10.51
CA ARG A 86 -20.02 5.76 -10.19
C ARG A 86 -19.94 6.05 -8.69
N GLY A 87 -21.10 6.14 -8.02
CA GLY A 87 -21.15 6.32 -6.57
C GLY A 87 -20.49 5.18 -5.80
N ARG A 88 -20.70 3.92 -6.22
CA ARG A 88 -20.01 2.76 -5.63
C ARG A 88 -18.49 2.80 -5.86
N LEU A 89 -18.05 3.16 -7.06
CA LEU A 89 -16.62 3.31 -7.37
C LEU A 89 -15.98 4.41 -6.50
N GLY A 90 -16.60 5.59 -6.43
CA GLY A 90 -16.08 6.70 -5.62
C GLY A 90 -16.11 6.41 -4.11
N ALA A 91 -17.12 5.69 -3.62
CA ALA A 91 -17.15 5.24 -2.23
C ALA A 91 -16.03 4.24 -1.93
N PHE A 92 -15.71 3.34 -2.86
CA PHE A 92 -14.58 2.42 -2.72
C PHE A 92 -13.25 3.16 -2.74
N GLU A 93 -13.03 4.06 -3.70
CA GLU A 93 -11.82 4.88 -3.76
C GLU A 93 -11.58 5.61 -2.43
N LYS A 94 -12.58 6.36 -1.97
CA LYS A 94 -12.46 7.18 -0.75
C LYS A 94 -12.34 6.36 0.54
N ASN A 95 -13.16 5.32 0.71
CA ASN A 95 -13.21 4.59 1.98
C ASN A 95 -12.21 3.45 2.05
N THR A 96 -11.66 3.02 0.92
CA THR A 96 -10.79 1.86 0.84
C THR A 96 -9.39 2.28 0.40
N LEU A 97 -9.24 2.90 -0.77
CA LEU A 97 -7.90 3.26 -1.27
C LEU A 97 -7.27 4.36 -0.43
N ASP A 98 -7.97 5.47 -0.19
CA ASP A 98 -7.39 6.59 0.59
C ASP A 98 -7.07 6.17 2.03
N THR A 99 -7.94 5.38 2.66
CA THR A 99 -7.72 4.91 4.04
C THR A 99 -6.53 3.94 4.12
N ASN A 100 -6.38 3.05 3.14
CA ASN A 100 -5.19 2.19 3.06
C ASN A 100 -3.90 2.99 2.87
N VAL A 101 -3.90 3.95 1.94
CA VAL A 101 -2.73 4.79 1.67
C VAL A 101 -2.30 5.51 2.95
N ASN A 102 -3.25 6.09 3.67
CA ASN A 102 -2.97 6.75 4.95
C ASN A 102 -2.40 5.76 5.99
N GLN A 103 -3.00 4.58 6.12
CA GLN A 103 -2.54 3.56 7.07
C GLN A 103 -1.13 3.04 6.72
N LEU A 104 -0.84 2.84 5.44
CA LEU A 104 0.48 2.45 4.96
C LEU A 104 1.50 3.56 5.19
N GLY A 105 1.11 4.83 5.00
CA GLY A 105 1.96 5.99 5.32
C GLY A 105 2.35 6.03 6.80
N ILE A 106 1.38 5.88 7.71
CA ILE A 106 1.62 5.83 9.16
C ILE A 106 2.52 4.64 9.51
N THR A 107 2.26 3.48 8.90
CA THR A 107 3.07 2.27 9.14
C THR A 107 4.51 2.47 8.66
N MET A 108 4.69 3.09 7.49
CA MET A 108 6.00 3.42 6.94
C MET A 108 6.75 4.40 7.85
N GLU A 109 6.10 5.45 8.35
CA GLU A 109 6.70 6.40 9.28
C GLU A 109 7.15 5.71 10.58
N ASN A 110 6.29 4.87 11.16
CA ASN A 110 6.63 4.11 12.36
C ASN A 110 7.81 3.15 12.12
N LEU A 111 7.86 2.48 10.96
CA LEU A 111 8.97 1.59 10.61
C LEU A 111 10.27 2.35 10.40
N MET A 112 10.23 3.52 9.73
CA MET A 112 11.41 4.37 9.56
C MET A 112 11.91 4.93 10.90
N SER A 113 11.01 5.28 11.82
CA SER A 113 11.38 5.69 13.17
C SER A 113 12.04 4.56 13.96
N ALA A 114 11.47 3.35 13.91
CA ALA A 114 12.06 2.17 14.54
C ALA A 114 13.44 1.83 13.94
N GLU A 115 13.58 1.90 12.61
CA GLU A 115 14.86 1.71 11.92
C GLU A 115 15.89 2.75 12.36
N SER A 116 15.50 4.03 12.43
CA SER A 116 16.39 5.12 12.90
C SER A 116 16.90 4.86 14.31
N VAL A 117 16.03 4.44 15.24
CA VAL A 117 16.42 4.13 16.62
C VAL A 117 17.42 2.97 16.67
N ILE A 118 17.18 1.91 15.89
CA ILE A 118 18.10 0.76 15.82
C ILE A 118 19.45 1.21 15.26
N ARG A 119 19.44 1.92 14.13
CA ARG A 119 20.66 2.40 13.48
C ARG A 119 21.47 3.35 14.36
N ASP A 120 20.81 4.26 15.06
CA ASP A 120 21.46 5.22 15.95
C ASP A 120 22.02 4.52 17.21
N ALA A 121 21.32 3.54 17.78
CA ALA A 121 21.81 2.75 18.91
C ALA A 121 23.04 1.90 18.54
N ASP A 122 23.01 1.27 17.37
CA ASP A 122 24.15 0.51 16.84
C ASP A 122 25.35 1.44 16.59
N PHE A 123 25.11 2.62 16.01
CA PHE A 123 26.17 3.62 15.78
C PHE A 123 26.76 4.14 17.09
N ALA A 124 25.94 4.42 18.10
CA ALA A 124 26.39 4.87 19.42
C ALA A 124 27.23 3.79 20.13
N THR A 125 26.85 2.52 20.01
CA THR A 125 27.58 1.38 20.56
C THR A 125 28.94 1.21 19.89
N GLU A 126 28.98 1.23 18.56
CA GLU A 126 30.23 1.12 17.80
C GLU A 126 31.17 2.30 18.08
N THR A 127 30.63 3.53 18.13
CA THR A 127 31.41 4.73 18.47
C THR A 127 31.98 4.66 19.88
N SER A 128 31.21 4.13 20.84
CA SER A 128 31.66 3.94 22.23
C SER A 128 32.77 2.90 22.31
N ASN A 129 32.67 1.81 21.54
CA ASN A 129 33.71 0.79 21.44
C ASN A 129 34.98 1.32 20.77
N LEU A 130 34.84 2.05 19.66
CA LEU A 130 35.94 2.72 18.98
C LEU A 130 36.68 3.69 19.93
N THR A 131 35.94 4.52 20.65
CA THR A 131 36.48 5.48 21.62
C THR A 131 37.18 4.74 22.76
N ARG A 132 36.56 3.69 23.33
CA ARG A 132 37.19 2.86 24.37
C ARG A 132 38.50 2.25 23.87
N ASN A 133 38.52 1.72 22.65
CA ASN A 133 39.70 1.13 22.06
C ASN A 133 40.81 2.16 21.85
N GLN A 134 40.49 3.38 21.39
CA GLN A 134 41.45 4.47 21.26
C GLN A 134 42.01 4.93 22.61
N ILE A 135 41.16 5.01 23.65
CA ILE A 135 41.61 5.30 25.01
C ILE A 135 42.56 4.20 25.51
N LEU A 136 42.22 2.92 25.30
CA LEU A 136 43.06 1.78 25.68
C LEU A 136 44.41 1.78 24.96
N VAL A 137 44.44 2.10 23.67
CA VAL A 137 45.68 2.23 22.90
C VAL A 137 46.55 3.37 23.44
N ASN A 138 45.97 4.55 23.69
CA ASN A 138 46.70 5.70 24.24
C ASN A 138 47.16 5.49 25.70
N ALA A 139 46.36 4.78 26.51
CA ALA A 139 46.75 4.39 27.86
C ALA A 139 47.87 3.35 27.83
N GLY A 140 47.80 2.36 26.93
CA GLY A 140 48.82 1.35 26.72
C GLY A 140 50.17 1.95 26.32
N THR A 141 50.19 2.92 25.41
CA THR A 141 51.42 3.65 25.04
C THR A 141 51.96 4.52 26.18
N SER A 142 51.08 5.17 26.94
CA SER A 142 51.48 5.99 28.09
C SER A 142 52.03 5.14 29.25
N VAL A 143 51.40 4.00 29.54
CA VAL A 143 51.88 3.02 30.53
C VAL A 143 53.19 2.40 30.07
N LEU A 144 53.34 2.08 28.79
CA LEU A 144 54.60 1.61 28.22
C LEU A 144 55.72 2.66 28.33
N ALA A 145 55.41 3.94 28.14
CA ALA A 145 56.37 5.03 28.33
C ALA A 145 56.77 5.18 29.82
N LEU A 146 55.82 5.10 30.74
CA LEU A 146 56.07 5.15 32.19
C LEU A 146 56.88 3.93 32.68
N ALA A 147 56.57 2.75 32.14
CA ALA A 147 57.30 1.51 32.43
C ALA A 147 58.74 1.51 31.88
N GLN A 148 59.05 2.31 30.84
CA GLN A 148 60.43 2.50 30.35
C GLN A 148 61.23 3.52 31.17
N GLN A 149 60.57 4.49 31.79
CA GLN A 149 61.24 5.48 32.66
C GLN A 149 61.58 4.91 34.04
N THR A 150 60.71 4.06 34.59
CA THR A 150 60.88 3.47 35.94
C THR A 150 62.24 2.73 36.12
N PRO A 151 62.71 1.89 35.18
CA PRO A 151 64.01 1.23 35.28
C PRO A 151 65.20 2.19 35.27
N GLN A 152 65.15 3.27 34.48
CA GLN A 152 66.27 4.24 34.40
C GLN A 152 66.44 5.02 35.70
N SER A 153 65.35 5.35 36.39
CA SER A 153 65.41 6.00 37.71
C SER A 153 66.01 5.09 38.78
N ILE A 154 65.81 3.77 38.69
CA ILE A 154 66.39 2.80 39.63
C ILE A 154 67.88 2.60 39.35
N LEU A 155 68.31 2.58 38.09
CA LEU A 155 69.75 2.53 37.77
C LEU A 155 70.52 3.77 38.26
N SER A 156 69.88 4.95 38.29
CA SER A 156 70.49 6.16 38.86
C SER A 156 70.63 6.13 40.39
N LEU A 157 69.93 5.22 41.08
CA LEU A 157 70.01 5.05 42.53
C LEU A 157 70.92 3.88 42.94
N LEU A 158 71.45 3.11 41.97
CA LEU A 158 72.37 1.99 42.19
C LEU A 158 73.79 2.23 41.64
N GLY A 159 74.01 3.36 40.96
CA GLY A 159 75.31 3.76 40.37
C GLY A 159 76.01 4.83 41.18
#